data_AF-A0A943B3S0-F1
#
_entry.id   AF-A0A943B3S0-F1
#
_cell.length_a   1.000
_cell.length_b   1.000
_cell.length_c   1.000
_cell.angle_alpha   90.00
_cell.angle_beta   90.00
_cell.angle_gamma   90.00
#
_symmetry.space_group_name_H-M   'P 1'
#
loop_
_entity.id
_entity.type
_entity.pdbx_description
1 polymer ?
#
loop_
_entity_poly.entity_id
_entity_poly.type
_entity_poly.pdbx_seq_one_letter_code
_entity_poly.pdbx_strand_id
1 'polypeptide(L)'
;MRRGPFTRSALILLLTCGLALFALSVLLPAYDDGTPDRGDTARAGTYSVSAIGHAGVYDMLRRLDFPVSRGRGHTLDMVGGGTLMVIEPDPWRLDDELGPRLLMEVPSLVLVLPKWRGVPDKRHSGWVGEVRPESLDAARRVLSHVTGEGDVARVARPAAWTDNELGVVPALPEVVQVARSPALRPVVGTADGMLVGELIMDEGDDNTVWVLADPDVISNHGLGKGENTAFVLALLRRARGAEREAARAPLVFDESVHGFRAAERSGISWLFRF
;
A
#
# COMPACT_ATOMS: atom_id res chain seq x y z
N MET A 1 18.08 0.40 69.00
CA MET A 1 17.55 -0.38 67.87
C MET A 1 17.03 0.59 66.81
N ARG A 2 17.67 0.68 65.64
CA ARG A 2 17.25 1.59 64.55
C ARG A 2 15.94 1.09 63.96
N ARG A 3 14.86 1.86 64.08
CA ARG A 3 13.63 1.64 63.29
C ARG A 3 13.95 2.09 61.86
N GLY A 4 13.93 1.15 60.92
CA GLY A 4 14.07 1.48 59.50
C GLY A 4 12.94 2.43 59.06
N PRO A 5 13.16 3.28 58.05
CA PRO A 5 12.20 4.32 57.66
C PRO A 5 10.87 3.79 57.11
N PHE A 6 10.76 2.50 56.78
CA PHE A 6 9.55 1.90 56.22
C PHE A 6 9.09 0.67 57.02
N THR A 7 7.79 0.56 57.24
CA THR A 7 7.13 -0.63 57.78
C THR A 7 7.14 -1.77 56.75
N ARG A 8 7.30 -3.03 57.20
CA ARG A 8 7.31 -4.22 56.31
C ARG A 8 6.11 -4.26 55.36
N SER A 9 4.92 -3.89 55.83
CA SER A 9 3.69 -3.84 55.04
C SER A 9 3.76 -2.83 53.89
N ALA A 10 4.38 -1.67 54.13
CA ALA A 10 4.58 -0.65 53.10
C ALA A 10 5.58 -1.12 52.03
N LEU A 11 6.63 -1.84 52.45
CA LEU A 11 7.61 -2.42 51.53
C LEU A 11 6.98 -3.50 50.64
N ILE A 12 6.16 -4.38 51.23
CA ILE A 12 5.42 -5.41 50.49
C ILE A 12 4.46 -4.76 49.49
N LEU A 13 3.67 -3.77 49.92
CA LEU A 13 2.72 -3.06 49.06
C LEU A 13 3.42 -2.44 47.85
N LEU A 14 4.54 -1.76 48.09
CA LEU A 14 5.30 -1.07 47.05
C LEU A 14 5.92 -2.08 46.06
N LEU A 15 6.42 -3.22 46.56
CA LEU A 15 6.93 -4.30 45.72
C LEU A 15 5.82 -4.92 44.86
N THR A 16 4.64 -5.19 45.43
CA THR A 16 3.50 -5.72 44.68
C THR A 16 2.98 -4.74 43.64
N CYS A 17 2.92 -3.45 43.98
CA CYS A 17 2.47 -2.42 43.05
C CYS A 17 3.47 -2.24 41.89
N GLY A 18 4.77 -2.26 42.19
CA GLY A 18 5.82 -2.24 41.17
C GLY A 18 5.78 -3.47 40.26
N LEU A 19 5.56 -4.67 40.82
CA LEU A 19 5.46 -5.90 40.03
C LEU A 19 4.19 -5.91 39.15
N ALA A 20 3.08 -5.40 39.66
CA ALA A 20 1.83 -5.27 38.91
C ALA A 20 1.95 -4.26 37.76
N LEU A 21 2.56 -3.09 38.02
CA LEU A 21 2.83 -2.09 36.98
C LEU A 21 3.82 -2.60 35.94
N PHE A 22 4.85 -3.34 36.36
CA PHE A 22 5.79 -3.99 35.45
C PHE A 22 5.09 -5.03 34.57
N ALA A 23 4.30 -5.94 35.17
CA ALA A 23 3.53 -6.93 34.43
C ALA A 23 2.54 -6.26 33.45
N LEU A 24 1.85 -5.20 33.87
CA LEU A 24 0.95 -4.44 33.01
C LEU A 24 1.71 -3.77 31.85
N SER A 25 2.89 -3.18 32.11
CA SER A 25 3.72 -2.57 31.06
C SER A 25 4.21 -3.57 30.02
N VAL A 26 4.42 -4.83 30.42
CA VAL A 26 4.79 -5.93 29.52
C VAL A 26 3.59 -6.48 28.74
N LEU A 27 2.40 -6.46 29.34
CA LEU A 27 1.17 -6.98 28.72
C LEU A 27 0.47 -5.97 27.80
N LEU A 28 0.61 -4.67 28.04
CA LEU A 28 -0.02 -3.63 27.23
C LEU A 28 0.39 -3.68 25.73
N PRO A 29 1.67 -3.89 25.37
CA PRO A 29 2.07 -4.05 23.97
C PRO A 29 1.51 -5.32 23.29
N ALA A 30 1.10 -6.34 24.06
CA ALA A 30 0.50 -7.55 23.49
C ALA A 30 -0.97 -7.36 23.09
N TYR A 31 -1.60 -6.26 23.56
CA TYR A 31 -2.97 -5.84 23.22
C TYR A 31 -3.00 -4.66 22.24
N ASP A 32 -1.86 -4.26 21.68
CA ASP A 32 -1.85 -3.30 20.58
C ASP A 32 -2.36 -3.99 19.32
N ASP A 33 -3.61 -3.69 18.93
CA ASP A 33 -4.28 -4.23 17.74
C ASP A 33 -3.63 -3.76 16.42
N GLY A 34 -2.49 -3.06 16.50
CA GLY A 34 -1.75 -2.59 15.34
C GLY A 34 -2.50 -1.49 14.61
N THR A 35 -3.30 -0.70 15.31
CA THR A 35 -3.76 0.59 14.81
C THR A 35 -2.52 1.45 14.55
N PRO A 36 -2.29 1.92 13.32
CA PRO A 36 -1.15 2.76 13.02
C PRO A 36 -1.17 4.02 13.90
N ASP A 37 0.01 4.47 14.31
CA ASP A 37 0.14 5.71 15.08
C ASP A 37 -0.51 6.86 14.30
N ARG A 38 -1.20 7.78 14.99
CA ARG A 38 -1.97 8.86 14.34
C ARG A 38 -1.11 9.66 13.37
N GLY A 39 0.21 9.77 13.57
CA GLY A 39 1.14 10.44 12.67
C GLY A 39 1.26 9.83 11.25
N ASP A 40 0.86 8.57 11.05
CA ASP A 40 1.09 7.83 9.81
C ASP A 40 -0.04 8.00 8.76
N THR A 41 -1.14 8.67 9.12
CA THR A 41 -2.26 8.95 8.19
C THR A 41 -1.97 10.08 7.19
N ALA A 42 -0.81 10.73 7.29
CA ALA A 42 -0.40 11.78 6.35
C ALA A 42 0.20 11.23 5.03
N ARG A 43 0.50 9.92 4.96
CA ARG A 43 1.02 9.25 3.76
C ARG A 43 -0.09 8.76 2.85
N ALA A 44 0.24 8.44 1.60
CA ALA A 44 -0.70 7.92 0.61
C ALA A 44 -0.78 6.38 0.63
N GLY A 45 -1.10 5.80 1.79
CA GLY A 45 -1.31 4.34 1.95
C GLY A 45 -2.77 3.97 2.19
N THR A 46 -3.09 2.67 2.32
CA THR A 46 -4.48 2.25 2.57
C THR A 46 -4.96 2.48 4.00
N TYR A 47 -4.07 2.88 4.91
CA TYR A 47 -4.48 3.40 6.23
C TYR A 47 -4.87 4.88 6.22
N SER A 48 -4.61 5.60 5.12
CA SER A 48 -4.83 7.04 5.04
C SER A 48 -6.23 7.40 4.58
N VAL A 49 -6.92 8.18 5.39
CA VAL A 49 -8.24 8.77 5.10
C VAL A 49 -8.15 10.15 4.44
N SER A 50 -6.93 10.64 4.18
CA SER A 50 -6.71 11.91 3.49
C SER A 50 -7.19 11.85 2.03
N ALA A 51 -7.32 12.99 1.36
CA ALA A 51 -7.75 13.05 -0.05
C ALA A 51 -6.86 12.21 -0.98
N ILE A 52 -5.55 12.20 -0.72
CA ILE A 52 -4.54 11.44 -1.48
C ILE A 52 -4.31 10.02 -0.93
N GLY A 53 -5.01 9.63 0.13
CA GLY A 53 -4.92 8.28 0.70
C GLY A 53 -5.73 7.25 -0.07
N HIS A 54 -5.64 5.99 0.36
CA HIS A 54 -6.29 4.84 -0.30
C HIS A 54 -7.16 4.00 0.63
N ALA A 55 -7.56 4.51 1.80
CA ALA A 55 -8.46 3.77 2.69
C ALA A 55 -9.80 3.37 2.02
N GLY A 56 -10.30 4.22 1.12
CA GLY A 56 -11.55 3.98 0.39
C GLY A 56 -11.50 2.74 -0.49
N VAL A 57 -10.36 2.47 -1.18
CA VAL A 57 -10.26 1.30 -2.06
C VAL A 57 -10.26 0.01 -1.25
N TYR A 58 -9.56 0.00 -0.11
CA TYR A 58 -9.56 -1.15 0.79
C TYR A 58 -10.94 -1.43 1.37
N ASP A 59 -11.64 -0.41 1.91
CA ASP A 59 -12.98 -0.61 2.49
C ASP A 59 -14.01 -1.03 1.44
N MET A 60 -13.92 -0.47 0.23
CA MET A 60 -14.76 -0.85 -0.90
C MET A 60 -14.59 -2.34 -1.25
N LEU A 61 -13.35 -2.79 -1.45
CA LEU A 61 -13.07 -4.19 -1.81
C LEU A 61 -13.51 -5.16 -0.70
N ARG A 62 -13.26 -4.79 0.55
CA ARG A 62 -13.72 -5.57 1.72
C ARG A 62 -15.24 -5.71 1.76
N ARG A 63 -16.00 -4.63 1.45
CA ARG A 63 -17.47 -4.65 1.39
C ARG A 63 -18.02 -5.44 0.20
N LEU A 64 -17.21 -5.62 -0.85
CA LEU A 64 -17.52 -6.45 -2.01
C LEU A 64 -17.03 -7.89 -1.83
N ASP A 65 -16.70 -8.29 -0.60
CA ASP A 65 -16.24 -9.62 -0.21
C ASP A 65 -14.97 -10.08 -0.95
N PHE A 66 -14.12 -9.14 -1.38
CA PHE A 66 -12.78 -9.50 -1.83
C PHE A 66 -11.93 -9.96 -0.63
N PRO A 67 -11.10 -11.01 -0.78
CA PRO A 67 -10.18 -11.47 0.26
C PRO A 67 -8.98 -10.51 0.37
N VAL A 68 -9.21 -9.34 0.97
CA VAL A 68 -8.21 -8.28 1.10
C VAL A 68 -7.48 -8.31 2.45
N SER A 69 -6.16 -8.16 2.40
CA SER A 69 -5.31 -8.06 3.59
C SER A 69 -4.32 -6.90 3.46
N ARG A 70 -3.86 -6.35 4.58
CA ARG A 70 -2.78 -5.36 4.61
C ARG A 70 -1.53 -6.01 5.16
N GLY A 71 -0.50 -6.16 4.33
CA GLY A 71 0.81 -6.67 4.70
C GLY A 71 1.64 -5.57 5.36
N ARG A 72 2.28 -5.89 6.48
CA ARG A 72 3.21 -4.97 7.18
C ARG A 72 4.60 -5.63 7.29
N GLY A 73 5.05 -6.24 6.20
CA GLY A 73 6.18 -7.19 6.18
C GLY A 73 5.71 -8.65 6.14
N HIS A 74 6.55 -9.52 5.59
CA HIS A 74 6.20 -10.90 5.19
C HIS A 74 5.10 -10.98 4.12
N THR A 75 5.03 -9.97 3.24
CA THR A 75 3.97 -9.84 2.25
C THR A 75 3.92 -11.04 1.29
N LEU A 76 5.07 -11.63 0.94
CA LEU A 76 5.18 -12.84 0.12
C LEU A 76 4.40 -14.03 0.71
N ASP A 77 4.56 -14.28 2.02
CA ASP A 77 3.88 -15.38 2.71
C ASP A 77 2.35 -15.17 2.73
N MET A 78 1.89 -13.92 2.72
CA MET A 78 0.47 -13.56 2.69
C MET A 78 -0.15 -13.63 1.31
N VAL A 79 0.64 -13.32 0.27
CA VAL A 79 0.19 -13.35 -1.12
C VAL A 79 0.01 -14.78 -1.59
N GLY A 80 0.98 -15.67 -1.30
CA GLY A 80 0.95 -17.03 -1.82
C GLY A 80 0.79 -17.04 -3.35
N GLY A 81 -0.33 -17.57 -3.85
CA GLY A 81 -0.69 -17.54 -5.27
C GLY A 81 -1.57 -16.36 -5.71
N GLY A 82 -1.69 -15.31 -4.90
CA GLY A 82 -2.61 -14.19 -5.10
C GLY A 82 -2.01 -12.97 -5.81
N THR A 83 -2.65 -11.82 -5.59
CA THR A 83 -2.20 -10.53 -6.13
C THR A 83 -1.63 -9.66 -5.03
N LEU A 84 -0.46 -9.10 -5.29
CA LEU A 84 0.14 -8.04 -4.48
C LEU A 84 -0.19 -6.68 -5.08
N MET A 85 -0.62 -5.72 -4.27
CA MET A 85 -0.80 -4.33 -4.67
C MET A 85 0.18 -3.44 -3.89
N VAL A 86 1.06 -2.78 -4.63
CA VAL A 86 2.03 -1.80 -4.11
C VAL A 86 1.61 -0.43 -4.59
N ILE A 87 1.23 0.44 -3.67
CA ILE A 87 0.67 1.74 -4.00
C ILE A 87 1.68 2.82 -3.69
N GLU A 88 1.95 3.71 -4.66
CA GLU A 88 2.80 4.89 -4.49
C GLU A 88 4.05 4.67 -3.59
N PRO A 89 4.93 3.70 -3.92
CA PRO A 89 6.10 3.40 -3.09
C PRO A 89 7.07 4.59 -3.03
N ASP A 90 7.88 4.65 -1.98
CA ASP A 90 8.86 5.72 -1.84
C ASP A 90 10.00 5.50 -2.85
N PRO A 91 10.22 6.42 -3.81
CA PRO A 91 11.25 6.28 -4.84
C PRO A 91 12.68 6.17 -4.27
N TRP A 92 12.89 6.46 -2.99
CA TRP A 92 14.18 6.39 -2.32
C TRP A 92 14.39 5.11 -1.51
N ARG A 93 13.37 4.24 -1.46
CA ARG A 93 13.39 2.97 -0.71
C ARG A 93 12.98 1.78 -1.57
N LEU A 94 13.02 1.93 -2.89
CA LEU A 94 12.55 0.90 -3.83
C LEU A 94 13.24 -0.45 -3.67
N ASP A 95 14.53 -0.49 -3.33
CA ASP A 95 15.22 -1.77 -3.10
C ASP A 95 14.68 -2.52 -1.86
N ASP A 96 14.27 -1.77 -0.83
CA ASP A 96 13.65 -2.33 0.38
C ASP A 96 12.18 -2.70 0.14
N GLU A 97 11.48 -1.94 -0.70
CA GLU A 97 10.02 -1.97 -0.88
C GLU A 97 9.55 -2.82 -2.07
N LEU A 98 10.38 -2.92 -3.11
CA LEU A 98 10.16 -3.64 -4.37
C LEU A 98 11.42 -4.45 -4.73
N GLY A 99 11.91 -5.25 -3.78
CA GLY A 99 13.07 -6.09 -4.02
C GLY A 99 12.85 -7.11 -5.15
N PRO A 100 13.92 -7.61 -5.80
CA PRO A 100 13.82 -8.53 -6.95
C PRO A 100 13.03 -9.81 -6.64
N ARG A 101 13.03 -10.26 -5.38
CA ARG A 101 12.21 -11.40 -4.95
C ARG A 101 10.72 -11.18 -5.12
N LEU A 102 10.21 -9.97 -4.82
CA LEU A 102 8.79 -9.67 -5.01
C LEU A 102 8.39 -9.76 -6.48
N LEU A 103 9.27 -9.30 -7.38
CA LEU A 103 9.02 -9.34 -8.82
C LEU A 103 9.05 -10.77 -9.39
N MET A 104 9.83 -11.67 -8.79
CA MET A 104 9.99 -13.05 -9.27
C MET A 104 9.07 -14.07 -8.57
N GLU A 105 8.64 -13.82 -7.33
CA GLU A 105 7.87 -14.80 -6.54
C GLU A 105 6.37 -14.51 -6.52
N VAL A 106 5.94 -13.31 -6.90
CA VAL A 106 4.52 -12.94 -6.91
C VAL A 106 3.91 -13.19 -8.29
N PRO A 107 2.84 -14.00 -8.39
CA PRO A 107 2.17 -14.26 -9.68
C PRO A 107 1.59 -13.01 -10.34
N SER A 108 1.09 -12.07 -9.53
CA SER A 108 0.46 -10.86 -10.05
C SER A 108 0.74 -9.68 -9.15
N LEU A 109 1.46 -8.68 -9.67
CA LEU A 109 1.77 -7.43 -8.99
C LEU A 109 1.01 -6.28 -9.63
N VAL A 110 0.27 -5.51 -8.84
CA VAL A 110 -0.31 -4.22 -9.24
C VAL A 110 0.52 -3.11 -8.61
N LEU A 111 1.35 -2.46 -9.43
CA LEU A 111 2.16 -1.30 -9.05
C LEU A 111 1.42 -0.01 -9.42
N VAL A 112 1.23 0.88 -8.45
CA VAL A 112 0.65 2.21 -8.69
C VAL A 112 1.74 3.26 -8.55
N LEU A 113 1.91 4.10 -9.56
CA LEU A 113 2.97 5.11 -9.56
C LEU A 113 2.62 6.30 -8.65
N PRO A 114 3.61 6.89 -7.97
CA PRO A 114 3.39 8.07 -7.13
C PRO A 114 3.04 9.31 -7.96
N LYS A 115 2.08 10.11 -7.49
CA LYS A 115 1.71 11.40 -8.09
C LYS A 115 1.68 12.55 -7.08
N TRP A 116 1.32 12.27 -5.84
CA TRP A 116 1.16 13.29 -4.80
C TRP A 116 2.09 13.06 -3.63
N ARG A 117 2.50 14.15 -2.98
CA ARG A 117 3.21 14.14 -1.72
C ARG A 117 2.44 14.95 -0.68
N GLY A 118 2.01 14.27 0.38
CA GLY A 118 1.47 14.91 1.57
C GLY A 118 2.59 15.49 2.45
N VAL A 119 2.45 16.74 2.86
CA VAL A 119 3.29 17.36 3.88
C VAL A 119 2.50 17.34 5.20
N PRO A 120 3.02 16.69 6.26
CA PRO A 120 2.34 16.65 7.55
C PRO A 120 2.09 18.05 8.14
N ASP A 121 0.93 18.25 8.75
CA ASP A 121 0.63 19.47 9.51
C ASP A 121 1.46 19.46 10.82
N LYS A 122 2.25 20.51 11.04
CA LYS A 122 3.08 20.67 12.25
C LYS A 122 2.26 20.86 13.53
N ARG A 123 0.99 21.25 13.42
CA ARG A 123 0.09 21.54 14.54
C ARG A 123 -0.88 20.39 14.84
N HIS A 124 -1.21 19.59 13.83
CA HIS A 124 -2.16 18.48 13.96
C HIS A 124 -1.50 17.17 13.50
N SER A 125 -1.05 16.37 14.47
CA SER A 125 -0.46 15.06 14.19
C SER A 125 -1.45 14.19 13.42
N GLY A 126 -1.00 13.63 12.30
CA GLY A 126 -1.79 12.79 11.40
C GLY A 126 -2.52 13.50 10.27
N TRP A 127 -2.51 14.83 10.26
CA TRP A 127 -3.16 15.58 9.19
C TRP A 127 -2.17 15.90 8.09
N VAL A 128 -2.66 15.91 6.85
CA VAL A 128 -1.94 16.48 5.71
C VAL A 128 -2.20 17.97 5.71
N GLY A 129 -1.18 18.77 6.03
CA GLY A 129 -1.28 20.23 6.04
C GLY A 129 -1.21 20.82 4.62
N GLU A 130 -0.50 20.14 3.72
CA GLU A 130 -0.36 20.56 2.33
C GLU A 130 -0.19 19.35 1.41
N VAL A 131 -0.78 19.40 0.21
CA VAL A 131 -0.57 18.41 -0.84
C VAL A 131 0.19 19.08 -1.98
N ARG A 132 1.28 18.45 -2.41
CA ARG A 132 2.08 18.91 -3.56
C ARG A 132 2.17 17.83 -4.61
N PRO A 133 2.25 18.17 -5.91
CA PRO A 133 2.65 17.20 -6.92
C PRO A 133 4.03 16.63 -6.58
N GLU A 134 4.16 15.31 -6.66
CA GLU A 134 5.44 14.63 -6.63
C GLU A 134 6.23 14.97 -7.93
N SER A 135 7.54 14.85 -7.90
CA SER A 135 8.39 15.00 -9.08
C SER A 135 8.14 13.88 -10.10
N LEU A 136 8.22 14.20 -11.40
CA LEU A 136 8.13 13.18 -12.45
C LEU A 136 9.28 12.17 -12.32
N ASP A 137 10.46 12.61 -11.87
CA ASP A 137 11.62 11.73 -11.69
C ASP A 137 11.40 10.67 -10.60
N ALA A 138 10.60 10.97 -9.57
CA ALA A 138 10.18 9.96 -8.60
C ALA A 138 9.35 8.87 -9.26
N ALA A 139 8.29 9.24 -9.99
CA ALA A 139 7.44 8.28 -10.70
C ALA A 139 8.23 7.48 -11.75
N ARG A 140 9.15 8.13 -12.47
CA ARG A 140 10.08 7.47 -13.41
C ARG A 140 10.98 6.45 -12.72
N ARG A 141 11.54 6.78 -11.55
CA ARG A 141 12.37 5.83 -10.78
C ARG A 141 11.56 4.58 -10.42
N VAL A 142 10.34 4.75 -9.92
CA VAL A 142 9.45 3.62 -9.59
C VAL A 142 9.15 2.78 -10.83
N LEU A 143 8.81 3.42 -11.95
CA LEU A 143 8.53 2.73 -13.22
C LEU A 143 9.75 1.92 -13.71
N SER A 144 10.89 2.59 -13.87
CA SER A 144 12.13 1.99 -14.39
C SER A 144 12.70 0.91 -13.47
N HIS A 145 12.35 0.92 -12.18
CA HIS A 145 12.73 -0.16 -11.25
C HIS A 145 12.13 -1.51 -11.67
N VAL A 146 10.94 -1.50 -12.26
CA VAL A 146 10.26 -2.70 -12.74
C VAL A 146 10.52 -2.95 -14.21
N THR A 147 10.49 -1.91 -15.05
CA THR A 147 10.57 -2.05 -16.50
C THR A 147 12.00 -1.96 -17.05
N GLY A 148 12.99 -1.65 -16.21
CA GLY A 148 14.37 -1.31 -16.62
C GLY A 148 14.49 0.08 -17.24
N GLU A 149 13.52 0.46 -18.07
CA GLU A 149 13.42 1.77 -18.71
C GLU A 149 11.98 2.26 -18.81
N GLY A 150 11.78 3.57 -18.68
CA GLY A 150 10.47 4.19 -18.82
C GLY A 150 10.47 5.69 -18.57
N ASP A 151 9.44 6.35 -19.09
CA ASP A 151 9.14 7.75 -18.87
C ASP A 151 7.74 7.91 -18.29
N VAL A 152 7.55 8.99 -17.52
CA VAL A 152 6.27 9.38 -16.96
C VAL A 152 6.03 10.83 -17.33
N ALA A 153 4.83 11.11 -17.84
CA ALA A 153 4.43 12.45 -18.23
C ALA A 153 3.09 12.82 -17.61
N ARG A 154 2.89 14.13 -17.38
CA ARG A 154 1.61 14.70 -16.99
C ARG A 154 1.06 15.47 -18.17
N VAL A 155 -0.04 14.97 -18.71
CA VAL A 155 -0.67 15.48 -19.93
C VAL A 155 -2.08 15.98 -19.63
N ALA A 156 -2.64 16.77 -20.55
CA ALA A 156 -4.05 17.09 -20.48
C ALA A 156 -4.87 15.79 -20.61
N ARG A 157 -6.06 15.76 -19.99
CA ARG A 157 -6.97 14.63 -20.08
C ARG A 157 -7.14 14.19 -21.54
N PRO A 158 -6.91 12.91 -21.85
CA PRO A 158 -7.03 12.43 -23.23
C PRO A 158 -8.47 12.58 -23.72
N ALA A 159 -8.61 13.07 -24.95
CA ALA A 159 -9.91 13.15 -25.62
C ALA A 159 -10.38 11.79 -26.14
N ALA A 160 -9.45 10.88 -26.40
CA ALA A 160 -9.71 9.54 -26.92
C ALA A 160 -8.70 8.52 -26.36
N TRP A 161 -9.15 7.28 -26.26
CA TRP A 161 -8.34 6.12 -25.88
C TRP A 161 -7.90 5.38 -27.14
N THR A 162 -6.61 5.03 -27.23
CA THR A 162 -6.12 4.15 -28.29
C THR A 162 -6.45 2.70 -27.99
N ASP A 163 -6.41 2.34 -26.70
CA ASP A 163 -6.63 0.99 -26.18
C ASP A 163 -7.47 1.08 -24.91
N ASN A 164 -8.44 0.19 -24.75
CA ASN A 164 -9.18 0.03 -23.50
C ASN A 164 -9.71 -1.40 -23.36
N GLU A 165 -8.82 -2.31 -22.96
CA GLU A 165 -9.18 -3.71 -22.75
C GLU A 165 -10.04 -3.94 -21.50
N LEU A 166 -10.06 -2.98 -20.57
CA LEU A 166 -10.88 -3.06 -19.37
C LEU A 166 -12.36 -2.78 -19.65
N GLY A 167 -12.69 -2.17 -20.80
CA GLY A 167 -14.06 -1.87 -21.20
C GLY A 167 -14.77 -0.84 -20.33
N VAL A 168 -14.05 -0.17 -19.43
CA VAL A 168 -14.56 0.86 -18.52
C VAL A 168 -13.74 2.13 -18.72
N VAL A 169 -14.39 3.29 -18.74
CA VAL A 169 -13.72 4.57 -18.91
C VAL A 169 -13.61 5.28 -17.55
N PRO A 170 -12.40 5.48 -17.00
CA PRO A 170 -12.25 6.13 -15.71
C PRO A 170 -12.57 7.64 -15.81
N ALA A 171 -13.11 8.19 -14.74
CA ALA A 171 -13.24 9.63 -14.55
C ALA A 171 -11.92 10.22 -14.09
N LEU A 172 -11.20 10.82 -15.04
CA LEU A 172 -9.88 11.39 -14.83
C LEU A 172 -9.93 12.87 -14.41
N PRO A 173 -8.89 13.39 -13.74
CA PRO A 173 -8.66 14.84 -13.56
C PRO A 173 -8.34 15.55 -14.90
N GLU A 174 -8.24 16.88 -14.90
CA GLU A 174 -7.80 17.65 -16.08
C GLU A 174 -6.36 17.35 -16.48
N VAL A 175 -5.50 17.05 -15.51
CA VAL A 175 -4.09 16.68 -15.73
C VAL A 175 -3.87 15.25 -15.27
N VAL A 176 -3.51 14.39 -16.22
CA VAL A 176 -3.40 12.95 -16.06
C VAL A 176 -1.95 12.52 -16.15
N GLN A 177 -1.53 11.63 -15.26
CA GLN A 177 -0.23 10.98 -15.31
C GLN A 177 -0.29 9.73 -16.19
N VAL A 178 0.58 9.68 -17.21
CA VAL A 178 0.69 8.54 -18.14
C VAL A 178 2.10 7.98 -18.11
N ALA A 179 2.22 6.66 -18.26
CA ALA A 179 3.48 5.95 -18.36
C ALA A 179 3.82 5.66 -19.82
N ARG A 180 5.12 5.60 -20.12
CA ARG A 180 5.67 5.18 -21.41
C ARG A 180 6.83 4.23 -21.15
N SER A 181 6.75 3.01 -21.65
CA SER A 181 7.87 2.08 -21.63
C SER A 181 7.71 1.10 -22.79
N PRO A 182 8.78 0.77 -23.53
CA PRO A 182 8.74 -0.25 -24.56
C PRO A 182 8.54 -1.66 -23.99
N ALA A 183 8.82 -1.88 -22.71
CA ALA A 183 8.57 -3.15 -22.03
C ALA A 183 7.10 -3.35 -21.65
N LEU A 184 6.30 -2.27 -21.62
CA LEU A 184 4.88 -2.34 -21.25
C LEU A 184 3.99 -2.47 -22.47
N ARG A 185 3.09 -3.45 -22.41
CA ARG A 185 1.95 -3.55 -23.31
C ARG A 185 0.82 -2.63 -22.83
N PRO A 186 0.30 -1.70 -23.65
CA PRO A 186 -0.81 -0.85 -23.23
C PRO A 186 -2.09 -1.67 -23.06
N VAL A 187 -2.71 -1.55 -21.89
CA VAL A 187 -4.04 -2.14 -21.58
C VAL A 187 -5.11 -1.05 -21.66
N VAL A 188 -4.76 0.12 -21.13
CA VAL A 188 -5.56 1.35 -21.23
C VAL A 188 -4.62 2.45 -21.72
N GLY A 189 -4.68 2.72 -23.02
CA GLY A 189 -3.72 3.51 -23.78
C GLY A 189 -4.30 4.81 -24.34
N THR A 190 -3.42 5.78 -24.54
CA THR A 190 -3.70 7.08 -25.18
C THR A 190 -2.57 7.40 -26.16
N ALA A 191 -2.75 8.43 -26.99
CA ALA A 191 -1.69 8.91 -27.88
C ALA A 191 -0.42 9.38 -27.12
N ASP A 192 -0.57 9.81 -25.87
CA ASP A 192 0.53 10.35 -25.06
C ASP A 192 1.21 9.29 -24.18
N GLY A 193 0.68 8.08 -24.10
CA GLY A 193 1.14 7.01 -23.20
C GLY A 193 -0.01 6.19 -22.65
N MET A 194 0.27 5.34 -21.67
CA MET A 194 -0.73 4.44 -21.07
C MET A 194 -1.08 4.83 -19.64
N LEU A 195 -2.36 4.72 -19.31
CA LEU A 195 -2.85 4.78 -17.93
C LEU A 195 -2.62 3.44 -17.23
N VAL A 196 -2.83 2.34 -17.95
CA VAL A 196 -2.54 0.98 -17.46
C VAL A 196 -1.65 0.27 -18.48
N GLY A 197 -0.52 -0.24 -18.01
CA GLY A 197 0.37 -1.11 -18.77
C GLY A 197 0.50 -2.49 -18.11
N GLU A 198 0.75 -3.52 -18.93
CA GLU A 198 1.02 -4.90 -18.51
C GLU A 198 2.46 -5.26 -18.91
N LEU A 199 3.22 -5.83 -17.98
CA LEU A 199 4.55 -6.43 -18.18
C LEU A 199 4.45 -7.91 -17.84
N ILE A 200 4.92 -8.77 -18.74
CA ILE A 200 5.07 -10.20 -18.48
C ILE A 200 6.54 -10.43 -18.15
N MET A 201 6.84 -10.94 -16.96
CA MET A 201 8.22 -11.04 -16.45
C MET A 201 8.96 -12.27 -17.00
N ASP A 202 8.28 -13.41 -17.09
CA ASP A 202 8.81 -14.64 -17.68
C ASP A 202 7.76 -15.22 -18.63
N GLU A 203 8.15 -15.64 -19.83
CA GLU A 203 7.22 -16.25 -20.80
C GLU A 203 6.73 -17.65 -20.35
N GLY A 204 7.31 -18.21 -19.28
CA GLY A 204 7.01 -19.55 -18.76
C GLY A 204 6.39 -19.61 -17.37
N ASP A 205 6.55 -18.57 -16.55
CA ASP A 205 5.88 -18.41 -15.25
C ASP A 205 4.90 -17.23 -15.39
N ASP A 206 3.63 -17.42 -15.06
CA ASP A 206 2.52 -16.45 -15.26
C ASP A 206 2.66 -15.11 -14.47
N ASN A 207 3.88 -14.77 -14.04
CA ASN A 207 4.23 -13.57 -13.30
C ASN A 207 4.00 -12.32 -14.15
N THR A 208 2.95 -11.59 -13.77
CA THR A 208 2.51 -10.39 -14.49
C THR A 208 2.58 -9.16 -13.59
N VAL A 209 3.17 -8.07 -14.09
CA VAL A 209 3.14 -6.77 -13.43
C VAL A 209 2.21 -5.82 -14.17
N TRP A 210 1.26 -5.25 -13.43
CA TRP A 210 0.31 -4.25 -13.89
C TRP A 210 0.73 -2.89 -13.34
N VAL A 211 0.95 -1.93 -14.21
CA VAL A 211 1.33 -0.56 -13.82
C VAL A 211 0.15 0.36 -14.00
N LEU A 212 -0.34 0.97 -12.91
CA LEU A 212 -1.30 2.07 -12.93
C LEU A 212 -0.55 3.40 -12.82
N ALA A 213 -0.56 4.19 -13.89
CA ALA A 213 0.22 5.41 -13.99
C ALA A 213 -0.35 6.59 -13.19
N ASP A 214 -1.68 6.72 -13.11
CA ASP A 214 -2.36 7.79 -12.37
C ASP A 214 -3.11 7.22 -11.14
N PRO A 215 -2.62 7.49 -9.92
CA PRO A 215 -3.22 7.03 -8.68
C PRO A 215 -4.53 7.74 -8.34
N ASP A 216 -4.91 8.83 -9.03
CA ASP A 216 -6.15 9.55 -8.75
C ASP A 216 -7.39 8.67 -8.93
N VAL A 217 -7.31 7.65 -9.79
CA VAL A 217 -8.41 6.69 -10.02
C VAL A 217 -8.71 5.85 -8.77
N ILE A 218 -7.70 5.58 -7.93
CA ILE A 218 -7.84 4.80 -6.69
C ILE A 218 -7.74 5.65 -5.41
N SER A 219 -7.36 6.92 -5.53
CA SER A 219 -7.26 7.86 -4.41
C SER A 219 -8.64 8.14 -3.81
N ASN A 220 -8.72 8.41 -2.51
CA ASN A 220 -9.99 8.68 -1.83
C ASN A 220 -10.78 9.82 -2.50
N HIS A 221 -10.10 10.85 -3.02
CA HIS A 221 -10.75 11.98 -3.69
C HIS A 221 -11.24 11.68 -5.12
N GLY A 222 -10.79 10.58 -5.73
CA GLY A 222 -11.14 10.19 -7.10
C GLY A 222 -11.94 8.90 -7.20
N LEU A 223 -11.81 7.97 -6.26
CA LEU A 223 -12.46 6.66 -6.28
C LEU A 223 -13.99 6.74 -6.49
N GLY A 224 -14.64 7.70 -5.84
CA GLY A 224 -16.10 7.89 -5.94
C GLY A 224 -16.58 8.67 -7.16
N LYS A 225 -15.70 9.02 -8.11
CA LYS A 225 -16.06 9.80 -9.30
C LYS A 225 -16.35 8.89 -10.50
N GLY A 226 -17.46 9.16 -11.17
CA GLY A 226 -17.86 8.46 -12.40
C GLY A 226 -17.77 6.94 -12.22
N GLU A 227 -17.04 6.28 -13.13
CA GLU A 227 -16.88 4.82 -13.14
C GLU A 227 -15.56 4.35 -12.50
N ASN A 228 -14.87 5.17 -11.71
CA ASN A 228 -13.56 4.80 -11.14
C ASN A 228 -13.61 3.52 -10.30
N THR A 229 -14.64 3.33 -9.47
CA THR A 229 -14.86 2.04 -8.77
C THR A 229 -14.95 0.86 -9.74
N ALA A 230 -15.71 0.99 -10.83
CA ALA A 230 -15.86 -0.08 -11.82
C ALA A 230 -14.55 -0.34 -12.57
N PHE A 231 -13.80 0.71 -12.88
CA PHE A 231 -12.48 0.63 -13.51
C PHE A 231 -11.48 -0.13 -12.64
N VAL A 232 -11.41 0.21 -11.34
CA VAL A 232 -10.54 -0.47 -10.38
C VAL A 232 -10.90 -1.95 -10.24
N LEU A 233 -12.20 -2.27 -10.20
CA LEU A 233 -12.66 -3.65 -10.18
C LEU A 233 -12.32 -4.40 -11.47
N ALA A 234 -12.42 -3.76 -12.64
CA ALA A 234 -12.04 -4.35 -13.92
C ALA A 234 -10.53 -4.64 -13.95
N LEU A 235 -9.69 -3.69 -13.53
CA LEU A 235 -8.25 -3.86 -13.41
C LEU A 235 -7.90 -5.02 -12.49
N LEU A 236 -8.43 -5.05 -11.26
CA LEU A 236 -8.12 -6.10 -10.29
C LEU A 236 -8.61 -7.47 -10.72
N ARG A 237 -9.76 -7.56 -11.41
CA ARG A 237 -10.23 -8.84 -11.99
C ARG A 237 -9.33 -9.32 -13.11
N ARG A 238 -8.85 -8.41 -13.95
CA ARG A 238 -7.91 -8.74 -15.03
C ARG A 238 -6.56 -9.19 -14.45
N ALA A 239 -6.06 -8.49 -13.43
CA ALA A 239 -4.80 -8.79 -12.76
C ALA A 239 -4.84 -10.13 -12.00
N ARG A 240 -5.98 -10.47 -11.40
CA ARG A 240 -6.18 -11.74 -10.67
C ARG A 240 -6.44 -12.93 -11.59
N GLY A 241 -6.59 -12.74 -12.90
CA GLY A 241 -6.97 -13.80 -13.82
C GLY A 241 -8.45 -14.20 -13.75
N ALA A 242 -8.94 -14.85 -14.81
CA ALA A 242 -10.34 -15.24 -14.95
C ALA A 242 -10.69 -16.56 -14.23
N GLU A 243 -9.69 -17.32 -13.80
CA GLU A 243 -9.90 -18.63 -13.18
C GLU A 243 -10.53 -18.50 -11.78
N ARG A 244 -11.42 -19.44 -11.45
CA ARG A 244 -12.24 -19.36 -10.23
C ARG A 244 -11.41 -19.42 -8.94
N GLU A 245 -10.26 -20.08 -9.00
CA GLU A 245 -9.30 -20.19 -7.90
C GLU A 245 -8.52 -18.88 -7.73
N ALA A 246 -8.03 -18.32 -8.83
CA ALA A 246 -7.36 -17.01 -8.86
C ALA A 246 -8.30 -15.86 -8.43
N ALA A 247 -9.59 -15.95 -8.81
CA ALA A 247 -10.64 -15.03 -8.36
C ALA A 247 -10.96 -15.12 -6.85
N ARG A 248 -10.46 -16.14 -6.15
CA ARG A 248 -10.53 -16.29 -4.68
C ARG A 248 -9.19 -16.10 -3.97
N ALA A 249 -8.09 -15.99 -4.73
CA ALA A 249 -6.77 -15.79 -4.17
C ALA A 249 -6.65 -14.42 -3.46
N PRO A 250 -5.88 -14.31 -2.38
CA PRO A 250 -5.81 -13.08 -1.59
C PRO A 250 -5.31 -11.88 -2.42
N LEU A 251 -5.84 -10.69 -2.12
CA LEU A 251 -5.31 -9.41 -2.59
C LEU A 251 -4.64 -8.72 -1.40
N VAL A 252 -3.32 -8.62 -1.44
CA VAL A 252 -2.55 -8.06 -0.33
C VAL A 252 -2.07 -6.67 -0.70
N PHE A 253 -2.36 -5.68 0.13
CA PHE A 253 -1.79 -4.34 0.03
C PHE A 253 -0.47 -4.33 0.80
N ASP A 254 0.63 -3.99 0.14
CA ASP A 254 1.89 -3.80 0.85
C ASP A 254 1.90 -2.42 1.50
N GLU A 255 1.84 -2.38 2.83
CA GLU A 255 1.92 -1.15 3.61
C GLU A 255 3.35 -0.92 4.13
N SER A 256 4.25 -1.91 3.98
CA SER A 256 5.66 -1.71 4.33
C SER A 256 6.32 -0.62 3.48
N VAL A 257 5.81 -0.41 2.26
CA VAL A 257 6.21 0.68 1.34
C VAL A 257 5.84 2.07 1.83
N HIS A 258 4.95 2.17 2.81
CA HIS A 258 4.61 3.42 3.48
C HIS A 258 5.23 3.52 4.87
N GLY A 259 6.16 2.62 5.20
CA GLY A 259 6.85 2.57 6.48
C GLY A 259 6.09 1.78 7.56
N PHE A 260 4.96 1.14 7.24
CA PHE A 260 4.28 0.26 8.17
C PHE A 260 5.02 -1.07 8.30
N ARG A 261 5.91 -1.15 9.28
CA ARG A 261 6.54 -2.41 9.67
C ARG A 261 5.71 -3.08 10.75
N ALA A 262 5.58 -4.41 10.67
CA ALA A 262 5.12 -5.20 11.79
C ALA A 262 6.04 -4.85 12.97
N ALA A 263 5.44 -4.58 14.14
CA ALA A 263 6.22 -4.43 15.36
C ALA A 263 7.19 -5.61 15.43
N GLU A 264 8.48 -5.34 15.58
CA GLU A 264 9.46 -6.39 15.82
C GLU A 264 8.89 -7.27 16.92
N ARG A 265 8.67 -8.56 16.61
CA ARG A 265 8.18 -9.53 17.58
C ARG A 265 9.13 -9.49 18.76
N SER A 266 8.73 -8.81 19.83
CA SER A 266 9.57 -8.74 21.03
C SER A 266 9.76 -10.17 21.53
N GLY A 267 10.97 -10.52 21.97
CA GLY A 267 11.31 -11.88 22.42
C GLY A 267 10.39 -12.43 23.52
N ILE A 268 9.54 -11.59 24.11
CA ILE A 268 8.52 -11.94 25.09
C ILE A 268 7.37 -12.76 24.47
N SER A 269 7.03 -12.59 23.19
CA SER A 269 5.93 -13.35 22.56
C SER A 269 6.23 -14.84 22.42
N TRP A 270 7.50 -15.25 22.54
CA TRP A 270 7.92 -16.67 22.55
C TRP A 270 7.65 -17.36 23.90
N LEU A 271 7.57 -16.61 25.00
CA LEU A 271 7.41 -17.18 26.35
C LEU A 271 5.97 -17.53 26.71
N PHE A 272 4.99 -17.03 25.95
CA PHE A 272 3.55 -17.23 26.23
C PHE A 272 2.87 -18.17 25.24
N ARG A 273 3.65 -18.99 24.53
CA ARG A 273 3.13 -20.01 23.62
C ARG A 273 3.26 -21.40 24.24
N PHE A 274 2.32 -21.73 25.12
CA PHE A 274 2.01 -23.08 25.55
C PHE A 274 0.58 -23.42 25.13
#